data_AF-A0A8J3S544-F1
#
_entry.id   AF-A0A8J3S544-F1
#
_cell.length_a   1.000
_cell.length_b   1.000
_cell.length_c   1.000
_cell.angle_alpha   90.00
_cell.angle_beta   90.00
_cell.angle_gamma   90.00
#
_symmetry.space_group_name_H-M   'P 1'
#
loop_
_entity.id
_entity.type
_entity.pdbx_description
1 polymer ?
#
loop_
_entity_poly.entity_id
_entity_poly.type
_entity_poly.pdbx_seq_one_letter_code
_entity_poly.pdbx_strand_id
1 'polypeptide(L)'
;METTTSAASRADARTGNTARTRRKTRSKTLAATLLAVTATAVTGSLATRSVSSPWYRNLRKPSWQPPSPVFGLVWTPLYGLIAVGAARALDRREGGDRTAFAGRFATNLVLNAGWSLAFFGARSPRLALAEIFLLNASNAALIRQAWRTDRAAGAILLPYGAWTLFATALNTAIVRRNPADG
;
A
#
# COMPACT_ATOMS: atom_id res chain seq x y z
N MET A 1 -8.39 52.12 -24.94
CA MET A 1 -8.22 50.76 -25.49
C MET A 1 -7.08 49.97 -24.81
N GLU A 2 -6.31 50.57 -23.90
CA GLU A 2 -5.15 49.92 -23.21
C GLU A 2 -5.51 49.03 -22.00
N THR A 3 -6.70 49.18 -21.41
CA THR A 3 -7.08 48.48 -20.17
C THR A 3 -7.36 46.99 -20.37
N THR A 4 -7.74 46.57 -21.58
CA THR A 4 -8.13 45.18 -21.89
C THR A 4 -6.94 44.24 -22.03
N THR A 5 -5.81 44.72 -22.56
CA THR A 5 -4.58 43.91 -22.77
C THR A 5 -3.89 43.53 -21.46
N SER A 6 -3.94 44.42 -20.45
CA SER A 6 -3.32 44.19 -19.14
C SER A 6 -4.06 43.13 -18.30
N ALA A 7 -5.39 43.09 -18.39
CA ALA A 7 -6.21 42.12 -17.67
C ALA A 7 -6.06 40.69 -18.23
N ALA A 8 -6.01 40.54 -19.55
CA ALA A 8 -5.81 39.25 -20.22
C ALA A 8 -4.43 38.65 -19.90
N SER A 9 -3.37 39.46 -19.95
CA SER A 9 -1.99 39.05 -19.59
C SER A 9 -1.88 38.58 -18.13
N ARG A 10 -2.55 39.27 -17.18
CA ARG A 10 -2.59 38.86 -15.77
C ARG A 10 -3.39 37.59 -15.52
N ALA A 11 -4.48 37.37 -16.27
CA ALA A 11 -5.28 36.15 -16.18
C ALA A 11 -4.47 34.93 -16.67
N ASP A 12 -3.75 35.08 -17.79
CA ASP A 12 -2.95 34.02 -18.38
C ASP A 12 -1.75 33.64 -17.49
N ALA A 13 -1.10 34.64 -16.90
CA ALA A 13 -0.03 34.42 -15.92
C ALA A 13 -0.51 33.70 -14.64
N ARG A 14 -1.73 33.99 -14.15
CA ARG A 14 -2.33 33.29 -13.00
C ARG A 14 -2.65 31.82 -13.31
N THR A 15 -3.16 31.56 -14.51
CA THR A 15 -3.47 30.20 -15.00
C THR A 15 -2.20 29.35 -15.14
N GLY A 16 -1.14 29.92 -15.72
CA GLY A 16 0.17 29.27 -15.82
C GLY A 16 0.77 28.95 -14.45
N ASN A 17 0.67 29.86 -13.48
CA ASN A 17 1.24 29.66 -12.15
C ASN A 17 0.48 28.60 -11.32
N THR A 18 -0.86 28.52 -11.46
CA THR A 18 -1.68 27.50 -10.78
C THR A 18 -1.44 26.10 -11.35
N ALA A 19 -1.36 25.96 -12.68
CA ALA A 19 -1.04 24.69 -13.33
C ALA A 19 0.35 24.15 -12.91
N ARG A 20 1.36 25.02 -12.91
CA ARG A 20 2.72 24.69 -12.46
C ARG A 20 2.76 24.25 -11.00
N THR A 21 2.04 24.96 -10.13
CA THR A 21 1.97 24.64 -8.70
C THR A 21 1.30 23.29 -8.47
N ARG A 22 0.18 23.01 -9.14
CA ARG A 22 -0.50 21.70 -9.08
C ARG A 22 0.39 20.56 -9.54
N ARG A 23 1.08 20.72 -10.67
CA ARG A 23 2.03 19.70 -11.18
C ARG A 23 3.14 19.41 -10.18
N LYS A 24 3.73 20.46 -9.58
CA LYS A 24 4.79 20.32 -8.58
C LYS A 24 4.31 19.59 -7.32
N THR A 25 3.09 19.89 -6.85
CA THR A 25 2.50 19.18 -5.71
C THR A 25 2.26 17.70 -6.00
N ARG A 26 1.72 17.36 -7.18
CA ARG A 26 1.52 15.96 -7.59
C ARG A 26 2.81 15.16 -7.63
N SER A 27 3.87 15.74 -8.20
CA SER A 27 5.20 15.10 -8.21
C SER A 27 5.75 14.88 -6.80
N LYS A 28 5.57 15.84 -5.89
CA LYS A 28 5.97 15.68 -4.48
C LYS A 28 5.17 14.59 -3.76
N THR A 29 3.85 14.55 -3.94
CA THR A 29 2.99 13.52 -3.35
C THR A 29 3.42 12.13 -3.81
N LEU A 30 3.63 11.95 -5.12
CA LEU A 30 4.06 10.67 -5.70
C LEU A 30 5.42 10.23 -5.14
N ALA A 31 6.39 11.14 -5.08
CA ALA A 31 7.70 10.85 -4.50
C ALA A 31 7.58 10.44 -3.02
N ALA A 32 6.78 11.16 -2.23
CA ALA A 32 6.56 10.84 -0.82
C ALA A 32 5.92 9.45 -0.63
N THR A 33 4.89 9.12 -1.42
CA THR A 33 4.24 7.80 -1.37
C THR A 33 5.16 6.69 -1.84
N LEU A 34 5.98 6.92 -2.87
CA LEU A 34 6.96 5.95 -3.34
C LEU A 34 8.03 5.68 -2.28
N LEU A 35 8.53 6.72 -1.62
CA LEU A 35 9.49 6.57 -0.52
C LEU A 35 8.90 5.78 0.64
N ALA A 36 7.68 6.12 1.07
CA ALA A 36 7.00 5.42 2.15
C ALA A 36 6.78 3.93 1.81
N VAL A 37 6.30 3.63 0.61
CA VAL A 37 6.08 2.26 0.14
C VAL A 37 7.41 1.50 -0.01
N THR A 38 8.45 2.15 -0.51
CA THR A 38 9.78 1.53 -0.63
C THR A 38 10.33 1.17 0.75
N ALA A 39 10.17 2.05 1.75
CA ALA A 39 10.56 1.75 3.12
C ALA A 39 9.82 0.49 3.64
N THR A 40 8.50 0.40 3.43
CA THR A 40 7.71 -0.79 3.77
C THR A 40 8.21 -2.05 3.06
N ALA A 41 8.48 -1.96 1.75
CA ALA A 41 8.98 -3.07 0.95
C ALA A 41 10.36 -3.56 1.45
N VAL A 42 11.25 -2.64 1.83
CA VAL A 42 12.55 -2.97 2.42
C VAL A 42 12.37 -3.65 3.77
N THR A 43 11.53 -3.12 4.66
CA THR A 43 11.24 -3.74 5.96
C THR A 43 10.72 -5.17 5.80
N GLY A 44 9.74 -5.38 4.92
CA GLY A 44 9.20 -6.70 4.62
C GLY A 44 10.26 -7.65 4.05
N SER A 45 11.09 -7.16 3.12
CA SER A 45 12.17 -7.95 2.52
C SER A 45 13.23 -8.38 3.53
N LEU A 46 13.58 -7.50 4.47
CA LEU A 46 14.53 -7.81 5.55
C LEU A 46 13.97 -8.90 6.48
N ALA A 47 12.71 -8.80 6.87
CA ALA A 47 12.04 -9.81 7.69
C ALA A 47 11.91 -11.17 6.95
N THR A 48 11.71 -11.14 5.64
CA THR A 48 11.50 -12.33 4.80
C THR A 48 12.80 -13.07 4.47
N ARG A 49 13.99 -12.56 4.86
CA ARG A 49 15.26 -13.32 4.75
C ARG A 49 15.21 -14.68 5.47
N SER A 50 14.32 -14.83 6.45
CA SER A 50 14.08 -16.08 7.15
C SER A 50 13.22 -17.10 6.37
N VAL A 51 12.79 -16.82 5.13
CA VAL A 51 12.13 -17.82 4.26
C VAL A 51 13.04 -19.04 4.01
N SER A 52 14.36 -18.85 4.01
CA SER A 52 15.34 -19.94 3.89
C SER A 52 15.58 -20.69 5.21
N SER A 53 14.96 -20.27 6.32
CA SER A 53 15.19 -20.87 7.63
C SER A 53 14.62 -22.30 7.71
N PRO A 54 15.25 -23.19 8.50
CA PRO A 54 14.71 -24.53 8.77
C PRO A 54 13.27 -24.49 9.29
N TRP A 55 12.94 -23.50 10.12
CA TRP A 55 11.59 -23.28 10.63
C TRP A 55 10.56 -23.14 9.49
N TYR A 56 10.79 -22.23 8.54
CA TYR A 56 9.83 -22.02 7.45
C TYR A 56 9.73 -23.25 6.53
N ARG A 57 10.83 -23.97 6.33
CA ARG A 57 10.87 -25.19 5.52
C ARG A 57 10.09 -26.35 6.15
N ASN A 58 10.05 -26.43 7.47
CA ASN A 58 9.36 -27.49 8.20
C ASN A 58 7.84 -27.26 8.32
N LEU A 59 7.36 -26.03 8.11
CA LEU A 59 5.92 -25.75 8.10
C LEU A 59 5.21 -26.54 6.99
N ARG A 60 4.10 -27.19 7.35
CA ARG A 60 3.21 -27.85 6.40
C ARG A 60 2.43 -26.81 5.59
N LYS A 61 2.73 -26.71 4.30
CA LYS A 61 2.17 -25.73 3.35
C LYS A 61 1.08 -26.37 2.47
N PRO A 62 0.08 -25.61 2.00
CA PRO A 62 -0.86 -26.10 0.99
C PRO A 62 -0.15 -26.41 -0.34
N SER A 63 -0.65 -27.41 -1.07
CA SER A 63 -0.19 -27.75 -2.43
C SER A 63 -0.38 -26.61 -3.44
N TRP A 64 -1.34 -25.72 -3.20
CA TRP A 64 -1.62 -24.56 -4.03
C TRP A 64 -0.78 -23.32 -3.66
N GLN A 65 0.12 -23.41 -2.68
CA GLN A 65 1.03 -22.30 -2.37
C GLN A 65 1.96 -22.05 -3.57
N PRO A 66 2.05 -20.80 -4.07
CA PRO A 66 2.99 -20.46 -5.13
C PRO A 66 4.44 -20.67 -4.68
N PRO A 67 5.37 -20.93 -5.63
CA PRO A 67 6.80 -20.92 -5.33
C PRO A 67 7.26 -19.59 -4.70
N SER A 68 8.26 -19.63 -3.82
CA SER A 68 8.76 -18.45 -3.09
C SER A 68 9.05 -17.21 -3.97
N PRO A 69 9.66 -17.34 -5.17
CA PRO A 69 9.93 -16.17 -6.02
C PRO A 69 8.68 -15.44 -6.51
N VAL A 70 7.54 -16.14 -6.63
CA VAL A 70 6.27 -15.54 -7.09
C VAL A 70 5.79 -14.45 -6.13
N PHE A 71 6.04 -14.60 -4.83
CA PHE A 71 5.68 -13.57 -3.85
C PHE A 71 6.39 -12.24 -4.14
N GLY A 72 7.70 -12.28 -4.43
CA GLY A 72 8.46 -11.08 -4.80
C GLY A 72 7.98 -10.47 -6.12
N LEU A 73 7.67 -11.31 -7.11
CA LEU A 73 7.16 -10.88 -8.41
C LEU A 73 5.79 -10.20 -8.30
N VAL A 74 4.92 -10.63 -7.39
CA VAL A 74 3.60 -10.03 -7.18
C VAL A 74 3.69 -8.77 -6.31
N TRP A 75 4.47 -8.79 -5.23
CA TRP A 75 4.58 -7.63 -4.34
C TRP A 75 5.25 -6.41 -5.00
N THR A 76 6.21 -6.63 -5.89
CA THR A 76 6.92 -5.54 -6.60
C THR A 76 5.98 -4.60 -7.37
N PRO A 77 5.14 -5.07 -8.31
CA PRO A 77 4.16 -4.23 -8.99
C PRO A 77 3.06 -3.73 -8.04
N LEU A 78 2.66 -4.51 -7.04
CA LEU A 78 1.68 -4.06 -6.04
C LEU A 78 2.17 -2.82 -5.30
N TYR A 79 3.44 -2.78 -4.88
CA TYR A 79 4.02 -1.60 -4.25
C TYR A 79 3.98 -0.38 -5.17
N GLY A 80 4.24 -0.55 -6.47
CA GLY A 80 4.04 0.52 -7.46
C GLY A 80 2.59 1.02 -7.51
N LEU A 81 1.62 0.09 -7.57
CA LEU A 81 0.19 0.42 -7.59
C LEU A 81 -0.27 1.10 -6.31
N ILE A 82 0.21 0.65 -5.15
CA ILE A 82 -0.09 1.26 -3.84
C ILE A 82 0.38 2.71 -3.81
N ALA A 83 1.63 2.97 -4.24
CA ALA A 83 2.18 4.32 -4.27
C ALA A 83 1.38 5.23 -5.22
N VAL A 84 1.09 4.77 -6.44
CA VAL A 84 0.33 5.55 -7.43
C VAL A 84 -1.11 5.78 -6.97
N GLY A 85 -1.80 4.75 -6.49
CA GLY A 85 -3.18 4.83 -6.00
C GLY A 85 -3.31 5.78 -4.82
N ALA A 86 -2.41 5.68 -3.83
CA ALA A 86 -2.39 6.58 -2.69
C ALA A 86 -2.05 8.03 -3.09
N ALA A 87 -1.07 8.23 -3.98
CA ALA A 87 -0.71 9.57 -4.45
C ALA A 87 -1.88 10.27 -5.14
N ARG A 88 -2.57 9.55 -6.03
CA ARG A 88 -3.76 10.05 -6.72
C ARG A 88 -4.88 10.41 -5.74
N ALA A 89 -5.14 9.56 -4.75
CA ALA A 89 -6.14 9.83 -3.73
C ALA A 89 -5.77 11.06 -2.87
N LEU A 90 -4.49 11.21 -2.51
CA LEU A 90 -3.99 12.36 -1.75
C LEU A 90 -4.07 13.67 -2.55
N ASP A 91 -3.75 13.64 -3.84
CA ASP A 91 -3.79 14.81 -4.72
C ASP A 91 -5.21 15.33 -5.02
N ARG A 92 -6.23 14.56 -4.63
CA ARG A 92 -7.65 14.95 -4.72
C ARG A 92 -8.22 15.43 -3.38
N ARG A 93 -7.39 15.52 -2.34
CA ARG A 93 -7.75 15.93 -0.98
C ARG A 93 -6.93 17.13 -0.55
N GLU A 94 -7.51 17.94 0.32
CA GLU A 94 -6.88 19.12 0.90
C GLU A 94 -7.17 19.18 2.41
N GLY A 95 -6.40 19.99 3.14
CA GLY A 95 -6.60 20.23 4.57
C GLY A 95 -6.63 18.96 5.44
N GLY A 96 -7.54 18.94 6.43
CA GLY A 96 -7.65 17.85 7.40
C GLY A 96 -8.00 16.49 6.80
N ASP A 97 -8.76 16.45 5.70
CA ASP A 97 -9.11 15.20 5.01
C ASP A 97 -7.89 14.55 4.35
N ARG A 98 -6.98 15.37 3.77
CA ARG A 98 -5.69 14.88 3.26
C ARG A 98 -4.84 14.28 4.37
N THR A 99 -4.75 14.96 5.52
CA THR A 99 -3.99 14.48 6.69
C THR A 99 -4.58 13.18 7.24
N ALA A 100 -5.90 13.09 7.36
CA ALA A 100 -6.58 11.88 7.82
C ALA A 100 -6.34 10.69 6.88
N PHE A 101 -6.43 10.89 5.57
CA PHE A 101 -6.13 9.84 4.59
C PHE A 101 -4.65 9.43 4.63
N ALA A 102 -3.72 10.39 4.74
CA ALA A 102 -2.30 10.10 4.88
C ALA A 102 -2.00 9.25 6.13
N GLY A 103 -2.63 9.55 7.27
CA GLY A 103 -2.52 8.76 8.49
C GLY A 103 -3.00 7.32 8.29
N ARG A 104 -4.17 7.13 7.68
CA ARG A 104 -4.70 5.78 7.37
C ARG A 104 -3.81 5.00 6.40
N PHE A 105 -3.26 5.69 5.40
CA PHE A 105 -2.29 5.11 4.48
C PHE A 105 -1.02 4.68 5.20
N ALA A 106 -0.47 5.52 6.10
CA ALA A 106 0.69 5.16 6.91
C ALA A 106 0.39 3.95 7.83
N THR A 107 -0.77 3.92 8.51
CA THR A 107 -1.21 2.75 9.29
C THR A 107 -1.28 1.50 8.43
N ASN A 108 -1.79 1.60 7.21
CA ASN A 108 -1.87 0.48 6.28
C ASN A 108 -0.47 -0.07 5.91
N LEU A 109 0.49 0.81 5.65
CA LEU A 109 1.87 0.44 5.37
C LEU A 109 2.57 -0.19 6.57
N VAL A 110 2.29 0.29 7.79
CA VAL A 110 2.81 -0.30 9.03
C VAL A 110 2.26 -1.71 9.22
N LEU A 111 0.96 -1.92 9.01
CA LEU A 111 0.35 -3.26 9.04
C LEU A 111 0.97 -4.16 7.95
N ASN A 112 1.15 -3.65 6.73
CA ASN A 112 1.78 -4.40 5.64
C ASN A 112 3.18 -4.92 6.00
N ALA A 113 4.03 -4.07 6.58
CA ALA A 113 5.34 -4.49 7.08
C ALA A 113 5.23 -5.40 8.32
N GLY A 114 4.26 -5.09 9.20
CA GLY A 114 3.98 -5.80 10.44
C GLY A 114 3.65 -7.27 10.22
N TRP A 115 2.93 -7.59 9.14
CA TRP A 115 2.66 -8.99 8.77
C TRP A 115 3.95 -9.81 8.64
N SER A 116 4.95 -9.28 7.93
CA SER A 116 6.22 -9.98 7.71
C SER A 116 6.99 -10.16 9.02
N LEU A 117 6.93 -9.18 9.92
CA LEU A 117 7.53 -9.26 11.25
C LEU A 117 6.81 -10.29 12.14
N ALA A 118 5.48 -10.34 12.11
CA ALA A 118 4.70 -11.33 12.84
C ALA A 118 4.96 -12.76 12.33
N PHE A 119 4.96 -12.94 11.01
CA PHE A 119 5.11 -14.26 10.40
C PHE A 119 6.55 -14.78 10.50
N PHE A 120 7.53 -14.00 10.06
CA PHE A 120 8.93 -14.45 9.95
C PHE A 120 9.79 -14.02 11.14
N GLY A 121 9.59 -12.82 11.67
CA GLY A 121 10.33 -12.30 12.81
C GLY A 121 9.98 -13.04 14.10
N ALA A 122 8.69 -13.02 14.47
CA ALA A 122 8.17 -13.71 15.64
C ALA A 122 7.92 -15.21 15.39
N ARG A 123 8.05 -15.68 14.14
CA ARG A 123 7.82 -17.08 13.76
C ARG A 123 6.46 -17.63 14.20
N SER A 124 5.44 -16.77 14.26
CA SER A 124 4.10 -17.15 14.71
C SER A 124 3.08 -16.92 13.59
N PRO A 125 2.68 -17.99 12.86
CA PRO A 125 1.66 -17.90 11.83
C PRO A 125 0.31 -17.48 12.40
N ARG A 126 0.02 -17.76 13.68
CA ARG A 126 -1.21 -17.34 14.35
C ARG A 126 -1.25 -15.84 14.59
N LEU A 127 -0.15 -15.26 15.08
CA LEU A 127 -0.04 -13.82 15.24
C LEU A 127 -0.18 -13.11 13.89
N ALA A 128 0.50 -13.64 12.86
CA ALA A 128 0.38 -13.12 11.50
C ALA A 128 -1.04 -13.25 10.92
N LEU A 129 -1.81 -14.27 11.33
CA LEU A 129 -3.21 -14.42 10.94
C LEU A 129 -4.10 -13.34 11.57
N ALA A 130 -3.91 -13.05 12.87
CA ALA A 130 -4.65 -11.98 13.53
C ALA A 130 -4.30 -10.61 12.90
N GLU A 131 -3.01 -10.37 12.64
CA GLU A 131 -2.52 -9.15 12.00
C GLU A 131 -3.10 -8.99 10.58
N ILE A 132 -3.11 -10.03 9.75
CA ILE A 132 -3.57 -9.87 8.36
C ILE A 132 -5.07 -9.54 8.26
N PHE A 133 -5.89 -9.91 9.27
CA PHE A 133 -7.28 -9.44 9.34
C PHE A 133 -7.36 -7.93 9.57
N LEU A 134 -6.49 -7.36 10.42
CA LEU A 134 -6.38 -5.92 10.62
C LEU A 134 -5.90 -5.23 9.33
N LEU A 135 -4.93 -5.83 8.64
CA LEU A 135 -4.46 -5.36 7.34
C LEU A 135 -5.58 -5.34 6.30
N ASN A 136 -6.40 -6.39 6.21
CA ASN A 136 -7.54 -6.43 5.28
C ASN A 136 -8.59 -5.36 5.62
N ALA A 137 -8.91 -5.16 6.90
CA ALA A 137 -9.83 -4.10 7.32
C ALA A 137 -9.30 -2.71 6.94
N SER A 138 -7.99 -2.49 7.14
CA SER A 138 -7.30 -1.28 6.72
C SER A 138 -7.32 -1.09 5.20
N ASN A 139 -7.07 -2.16 4.43
CA ASN A 139 -7.17 -2.16 2.96
C ASN A 139 -8.57 -1.78 2.48
N ALA A 140 -9.60 -2.43 3.01
CA ALA A 140 -10.99 -2.13 2.66
C ALA A 140 -11.34 -0.66 2.96
N ALA A 141 -10.91 -0.14 4.12
CA ALA A 141 -11.12 1.25 4.48
C ALA A 141 -10.39 2.21 3.53
N LEU A 142 -9.13 1.91 3.17
CA LEU A 142 -8.32 2.72 2.26
C LEU A 142 -8.90 2.74 0.85
N ILE A 143 -9.24 1.57 0.29
CA ILE A 143 -9.86 1.41 -1.03
C ILE A 143 -11.18 2.16 -1.08
N ARG A 144 -12.06 1.97 -0.09
CA ARG A 144 -13.37 2.65 -0.04
C ARG A 144 -13.22 4.17 -0.05
N GLN A 145 -12.30 4.71 0.74
CA GLN A 145 -12.06 6.15 0.78
C GLN A 145 -11.46 6.66 -0.53
N ALA A 146 -10.46 5.97 -1.09
CA ALA A 146 -9.89 6.29 -2.38
C ALA A 146 -10.98 6.30 -3.46
N TRP A 147 -11.83 5.27 -3.51
CA TRP A 147 -12.93 5.13 -4.47
C TRP A 147 -13.94 6.28 -4.43
N ARG A 148 -14.28 6.77 -3.22
CA ARG A 148 -15.22 7.89 -3.05
C ARG A 148 -14.66 9.22 -3.56
N THR A 149 -13.34 9.36 -3.61
CA THR A 149 -12.67 10.62 -4.00
C THR A 149 -12.12 10.57 -5.43
N ASP A 150 -11.56 9.44 -5.84
CA ASP A 150 -11.09 9.14 -7.19
C ASP A 150 -11.30 7.65 -7.48
N ARG A 151 -12.31 7.33 -8.31
CA ARG A 151 -12.61 5.94 -8.69
C ARG A 151 -11.41 5.22 -9.30
N ALA A 152 -10.56 5.92 -10.05
CA ALA A 152 -9.35 5.33 -10.60
C ALA A 152 -8.35 4.96 -9.49
N ALA A 153 -8.19 5.83 -8.48
CA ALA A 153 -7.34 5.53 -7.32
C ALA A 153 -7.86 4.32 -6.54
N GLY A 154 -9.18 4.24 -6.32
CA GLY A 154 -9.81 3.07 -5.70
C GLY A 154 -9.58 1.79 -6.49
N ALA A 155 -9.76 1.82 -7.82
CA ALA A 155 -9.56 0.67 -8.70
C ALA A 155 -8.10 0.19 -8.73
N ILE A 156 -7.14 1.12 -8.75
CA ILE A 156 -5.69 0.81 -8.70
C ILE A 156 -5.30 0.06 -7.42
N LEU A 157 -6.03 0.29 -6.32
CA LEU A 157 -5.77 -0.37 -5.03
C LEU A 157 -6.48 -1.72 -4.89
N LEU A 158 -7.40 -2.09 -5.79
CA LEU A 158 -8.10 -3.39 -5.72
C LEU A 158 -7.16 -4.60 -5.82
N PRO A 159 -6.15 -4.65 -6.72
CA PRO A 159 -5.21 -5.77 -6.79
C PRO A 159 -4.48 -6.02 -5.46
N TYR A 160 -4.17 -4.95 -4.72
CA TYR A 160 -3.55 -5.07 -3.41
C TYR A 160 -4.50 -5.74 -2.39
N GLY A 161 -5.75 -5.28 -2.30
CA GLY A 161 -6.74 -5.92 -1.44
C GLY A 161 -7.02 -7.38 -1.81
N ALA A 162 -7.10 -7.69 -3.10
CA ALA A 162 -7.29 -9.07 -3.57
C ALA A 162 -6.11 -9.96 -3.17
N TRP A 163 -4.88 -9.48 -3.29
CA TRP A 163 -3.70 -10.22 -2.87
C TRP A 163 -3.63 -10.44 -1.36
N THR A 164 -4.03 -9.46 -0.53
CA THR A 164 -4.05 -9.67 0.92
C THR A 164 -5.11 -10.68 1.36
N LEU A 165 -6.24 -10.76 0.66
CA LEU A 165 -7.23 -11.83 0.88
C LEU A 165 -6.67 -13.21 0.51
N PHE A 166 -5.96 -13.32 -0.62
CA PHE A 166 -5.25 -14.56 -0.97
C PHE A 166 -4.22 -14.95 0.09
N ALA A 167 -3.40 -14.00 0.54
CA ALA A 167 -2.42 -14.22 1.60
C ALA A 167 -3.10 -14.64 2.92
N THR A 168 -4.30 -14.14 3.21
CA THR A 168 -5.09 -14.55 4.39
C THR A 168 -5.54 -16.00 4.28
N ALA A 169 -6.01 -16.42 3.11
CA ALA A 169 -6.34 -17.83 2.87
C ALA A 169 -5.10 -18.71 3.05
N LEU A 170 -3.94 -18.28 2.53
CA LEU A 170 -2.67 -18.99 2.68
C LEU A 170 -2.26 -19.12 4.15
N ASN A 171 -2.26 -18.00 4.88
CA ASN A 171 -1.90 -17.97 6.29
C ASN A 171 -2.85 -18.83 7.13
N THR A 172 -4.16 -18.78 6.85
CA THR A 172 -5.16 -19.63 7.51
C THR A 172 -4.86 -21.11 7.28
N ALA A 173 -4.54 -21.46 6.03
CA ALA A 173 -4.27 -22.83 5.65
C ALA A 173 -2.94 -23.36 6.24
N ILE A 174 -1.97 -22.48 6.52
CA ILE A 174 -0.75 -22.81 7.27
C ILE A 174 -1.09 -23.04 8.75
N VAL A 175 -1.83 -22.13 9.40
CA VAL A 175 -2.22 -22.29 10.81
C VAL A 175 -3.00 -23.59 11.04
N ARG A 176 -3.98 -23.90 10.18
CA ARG A 176 -4.78 -25.13 10.30
C ARG A 176 -3.95 -26.41 10.16
N ARG A 177 -2.88 -26.39 9.38
CA ARG A 177 -2.01 -27.56 9.15
C ARG A 177 -0.92 -27.72 10.21
N ASN A 178 -0.67 -26.69 11.00
CA ASN A 178 0.37 -26.66 12.02
C ASN A 178 -0.21 -26.19 13.38
N PRO A 179 -1.12 -26.97 14.01
CA PRO A 179 -1.79 -26.57 15.25
C PRO A 179 -0.90 -26.61 16.50
N ALA A 180 0.29 -27.20 16.44
CA ALA A 180 1.24 -27.23 17.56
C ALA A 180 2.23 -26.05 17.56
N ASP A 181 2.35 -25.32 16.45
CA ASP A 181 3.28 -24.19 16.30
C ASP A 181 2.55 -22.89 16.69
N GLY A 182 2.62 -22.53 17.98
CA GLY A 182 2.09 -21.29 18.56
C GLY A 182 3.16 -20.23 18.71
#